data_AF-A0A3B9UYW7-F1
#
_entry.id   AF-A0A3B9UYW7-F1
#
_cell.length_a   1.000
_cell.length_b   1.000
_cell.length_c   1.000
_cell.angle_alpha   90.00
_cell.angle_beta   90.00
_cell.angle_gamma   90.00
#
_symmetry.space_group_name_H-M   'P 1'
#
loop_
_entity.id
_entity.type
_entity.pdbx_description
1 polymer ?
#
loop_
_entity_poly.entity_id
_entity_poly.type
_entity_poly.pdbx_seq_one_letter_code
_entity_poly.pdbx_strand_id
1 'polypeptide(L)'
;MLKFSKTLWEKNKDNWSPMEPKYGKSFILYMIEEIGEVISIVKKKGKDEIMDNNEVRERFIEEMGDVLMYYMDVLNRFNVTSEGFSKIYLNKYISNMDRNYERQYKNFIANK
;
A
#
# COMPACT_ATOMS: atom_id res chain seq x y z
N MET A 1 -3.68 -5.94 10.64
CA MET A 1 -2.49 -5.31 10.05
C MET A 1 -2.08 -4.03 10.78
N LEU A 2 -2.97 -3.05 10.97
CA LEU A 2 -2.68 -1.84 11.79
C LEU A 2 -2.06 -2.17 13.16
N LYS A 3 -2.61 -3.15 13.88
CA LYS A 3 -2.06 -3.62 15.17
C LYS A 3 -0.61 -4.12 15.05
N PHE A 4 -0.27 -4.83 13.97
CA PHE A 4 1.10 -5.36 13.77
C PHE A 4 2.10 -4.23 13.52
N SER A 5 1.76 -3.24 12.69
CA SER A 5 2.59 -2.04 12.52
C SER A 5 2.77 -1.31 13.85
N LYS A 6 1.69 -1.11 14.62
CA LYS A 6 1.79 -0.44 15.92
C LYS A 6 2.66 -1.21 16.92
N THR A 7 2.54 -2.54 16.99
CA THR A 7 3.38 -3.38 17.85
C THR A 7 4.85 -3.33 17.42
N LEU A 8 5.14 -3.31 16.12
CA LEU A 8 6.50 -3.15 15.62
C LEU A 8 7.08 -1.77 15.96
N TRP A 9 6.30 -0.70 15.83
CA TRP A 9 6.71 0.63 16.24
C TRP A 9 6.97 0.69 17.76
N GLU A 10 6.09 0.16 18.60
CA GLU A 10 6.26 0.15 20.06
C GLU A 10 7.58 -0.51 20.49
N LYS A 11 7.98 -1.59 19.80
CA LYS A 11 9.25 -2.28 20.04
C LYS A 11 10.46 -1.41 19.73
N ASN A 12 10.34 -0.46 18.79
CA ASN A 12 11.46 0.33 18.27
C ASN A 12 11.33 1.84 18.56
N LYS A 13 10.36 2.26 19.39
CA LYS A 13 9.98 3.66 19.58
C LYS A 13 11.08 4.57 20.12
N ASP A 14 12.09 4.00 20.78
CA ASP A 14 13.24 4.75 21.28
C ASP A 14 14.17 5.20 20.14
N ASN A 15 14.13 4.50 19.00
CA ASN A 15 14.96 4.78 17.82
C ASN A 15 14.15 5.31 16.62
N TRP A 16 12.84 5.08 16.61
CA TRP A 16 11.96 5.46 15.50
C TRP A 16 11.26 6.78 15.76
N SER A 17 10.86 7.47 14.68
CA SER A 17 10.08 8.70 14.82
C SER A 17 8.76 8.45 15.59
N PRO A 18 8.34 9.40 16.46
CA PRO A 18 7.07 9.30 17.19
C PRO A 18 5.89 9.00 16.27
N MET A 19 4.91 8.22 16.74
CA MET A 19 3.69 7.88 16.00
C MET A 19 2.74 9.09 15.90
N GLU A 20 3.12 10.07 15.10
CA GLU A 20 2.41 11.34 14.93
C GLU A 20 2.23 11.71 13.45
N PRO A 21 1.17 12.46 13.08
CA PRO A 21 0.88 12.83 11.70
C PRO A 21 2.03 13.56 10.98
N LYS A 22 2.80 14.39 11.71
CA LYS A 22 3.89 15.20 11.12
C LYS A 22 5.01 14.36 10.48
N TYR A 23 5.16 13.10 10.90
CA TYR A 23 6.14 12.17 10.33
C TYR A 23 5.55 11.30 9.21
N GLY A 24 4.23 11.34 8.97
CA GLY A 24 3.55 10.50 7.98
C GLY A 24 4.08 10.69 6.56
N LYS A 25 4.53 11.91 6.20
CA LYS A 25 5.16 12.19 4.89
C LYS A 25 6.37 11.28 4.65
N SER A 26 7.25 11.12 5.63
CA SER A 26 8.46 10.29 5.45
C SER A 26 8.10 8.83 5.22
N PHE A 27 7.08 8.31 5.91
CA PHE A 27 6.62 6.93 5.76
C PHE A 27 5.92 6.67 4.44
N ILE A 28 5.28 7.69 3.84
CA ILE A 28 4.83 7.62 2.45
C ILE A 28 6.04 7.49 1.52
N LEU A 29 7.12 8.24 1.74
CA LEU A 29 8.32 8.14 0.90
C LEU A 29 8.99 6.75 1.02
N TYR A 30 9.11 6.22 2.24
CA TYR A 30 9.62 4.85 2.45
C TYR A 30 8.74 3.81 1.75
N MET A 31 7.41 3.95 1.81
CA MET A 31 6.50 3.08 1.05
C MET A 31 6.77 3.13 -0.47
N ILE A 32 7.16 4.29 -1.02
CA ILE A 32 7.54 4.40 -2.43
C ILE A 32 8.88 3.72 -2.73
N GLU A 33 9.82 3.75 -1.79
CA GLU A 33 11.08 3.01 -1.90
C GLU A 33 10.81 1.50 -2.01
N GLU A 34 9.92 0.94 -1.19
CA GLU A 34 9.51 -0.47 -1.27
C GLU A 34 8.80 -0.82 -2.59
N ILE A 35 7.97 0.11 -3.11
CA ILE A 35 7.41 -0.05 -4.47
C ILE A 35 8.54 -0.11 -5.51
N GLY A 36 9.63 0.64 -5.31
CA GLY A 36 10.84 0.58 -6.13
C GLY A 36 11.48 -0.81 -6.13
N GLU A 37 11.49 -1.49 -4.98
CA GLU A 37 11.99 -2.87 -4.86
C GLU A 37 11.10 -3.87 -5.61
N VAL A 38 9.77 -3.76 -5.45
CA VAL A 38 8.80 -4.53 -6.24
C VAL A 38 9.03 -4.34 -7.75
N ILE A 39 9.17 -3.08 -8.19
CA ILE A 39 9.42 -2.75 -9.60
C ILE A 39 10.75 -3.36 -10.08
N SER A 40 11.80 -3.32 -9.24
CA SER A 40 13.11 -3.91 -9.56
C SER A 40 12.97 -5.40 -9.86
N ILE A 41 12.22 -6.15 -9.06
CA ILE A 41 11.97 -7.58 -9.28
C ILE A 41 11.21 -7.80 -10.59
N VAL A 42 10.10 -7.09 -10.78
CA VAL A 42 9.27 -7.20 -12.00
C VAL A 42 10.11 -6.90 -13.26
N LYS A 43 10.95 -5.88 -13.23
CA LYS A 43 11.78 -5.49 -14.37
C LYS A 43 12.94 -6.44 -14.64
N LYS A 44 13.58 -6.98 -13.60
CA LYS A 44 14.81 -7.78 -13.74
C LYS A 44 14.53 -9.27 -13.95
N LYS A 45 13.47 -9.79 -13.33
CA LYS A 45 13.13 -11.22 -13.36
C LYS A 45 12.01 -11.51 -14.35
N GLY A 46 11.09 -10.57 -14.53
CA GLY A 46 9.93 -10.77 -15.39
C GLY A 46 8.87 -11.66 -14.74
N LYS A 47 7.69 -11.70 -15.37
CA LYS A 47 6.51 -12.37 -14.84
C LYS A 47 6.68 -13.89 -14.71
N ASP A 48 7.38 -14.54 -15.63
CA ASP A 48 7.46 -16.00 -15.68
C ASP A 48 8.31 -16.51 -14.51
N GLU A 49 9.46 -15.89 -14.25
CA GLU A 49 10.29 -16.18 -13.06
C GLU A 49 9.54 -15.91 -11.75
N ILE A 50 8.76 -14.83 -11.64
CA ILE A 50 7.96 -14.55 -10.42
C ILE A 50 6.91 -15.65 -10.16
N MET A 51 6.43 -16.31 -11.22
CA MET A 51 5.41 -17.34 -11.10
C MET A 51 6.01 -18.72 -10.86
N ASP A 52 7.13 -19.03 -11.51
CA ASP A 52 7.66 -20.39 -11.60
C ASP A 52 8.90 -20.64 -10.71
N ASN A 53 9.58 -19.58 -10.26
CA ASN A 53 10.73 -19.67 -9.36
C ASN A 53 10.33 -19.28 -7.93
N ASN A 54 10.33 -20.26 -7.01
CA ASN A 54 9.91 -20.07 -5.62
C ASN A 54 10.70 -18.98 -4.90
N GLU A 55 12.02 -18.88 -5.10
CA GLU A 55 12.85 -17.87 -4.44
C GLU A 55 12.50 -16.46 -4.92
N VAL A 56 12.31 -16.29 -6.23
CA VAL A 56 11.89 -15.01 -6.81
C VAL A 56 10.48 -14.63 -6.36
N ARG A 57 9.59 -15.62 -6.27
CA ARG A 57 8.21 -15.44 -5.81
C ARG A 57 8.15 -15.01 -4.35
N GLU A 58 8.92 -15.67 -3.49
CA GLU A 58 9.01 -15.33 -2.06
C GLU A 58 9.50 -13.91 -1.88
N ARG A 59 10.60 -13.53 -2.56
CA ARG A 59 11.11 -12.16 -2.50
C ARG A 59 10.10 -11.14 -3.04
N PHE A 60 9.39 -11.44 -4.13
CA PHE A 60 8.33 -10.57 -4.65
C PHE A 60 7.21 -10.35 -3.63
N ILE A 61 6.78 -11.40 -2.92
CA ILE A 61 5.74 -11.32 -1.90
C ILE A 61 6.23 -10.52 -0.69
N GLU A 62 7.50 -10.67 -0.32
CA GLU A 62 8.15 -9.92 0.76
C GLU A 62 8.09 -8.41 0.49
N GLU A 63 8.57 -7.94 -0.66
CA GLU A 63 8.54 -6.50 -0.99
C GLU A 63 7.10 -5.94 -1.03
N MET A 64 6.16 -6.72 -1.56
CA MET A 64 4.74 -6.35 -1.56
C MET A 64 4.19 -6.26 -0.12
N GLY A 65 4.70 -7.10 0.78
CA GLY A 65 4.44 -7.05 2.21
C GLY A 65 5.01 -5.79 2.86
N ASP A 66 6.23 -5.39 2.51
CA ASP A 66 6.89 -4.19 3.04
C ASP A 66 6.14 -2.91 2.63
N VAL A 67 5.68 -2.82 1.38
CA VAL A 67 4.76 -1.76 0.94
C VAL A 67 3.53 -1.68 1.86
N LEU A 68 2.92 -2.83 2.17
CA LEU A 68 1.75 -2.88 3.03
C LEU A 68 2.07 -2.51 4.48
N MET A 69 3.25 -2.88 4.99
CA MET A 69 3.71 -2.50 6.32
C MET A 69 3.83 -0.99 6.47
N TYR A 70 4.48 -0.30 5.53
CA TYR A 70 4.56 1.16 5.53
C TYR A 70 3.19 1.81 5.34
N TYR A 71 2.31 1.25 4.51
CA TYR A 71 0.94 1.75 4.37
C TYR A 71 0.18 1.71 5.71
N MET A 72 0.28 0.62 6.47
CA MET A 72 -0.33 0.53 7.80
C MET A 72 0.28 1.54 8.77
N ASP A 73 1.58 1.78 8.70
CA ASP A 73 2.26 2.78 9.54
C ASP A 73 1.74 4.19 9.24
N VAL A 74 1.56 4.52 7.97
CA VAL A 74 0.94 5.78 7.53
C VAL A 74 -0.47 5.91 8.12
N LEU A 75 -1.32 4.89 7.99
CA LEU A 75 -2.68 4.91 8.57
C LEU A 75 -2.65 5.13 10.09
N ASN A 76 -1.77 4.42 10.81
CA ASN A 76 -1.60 4.59 12.25
C ASN A 76 -1.15 6.02 12.62
N ARG A 77 -0.21 6.62 11.88
CA ARG A 77 0.27 8.00 12.13
C ARG A 77 -0.81 9.04 11.96
N PHE A 78 -1.75 8.82 11.05
CA PHE A 78 -2.91 9.69 10.84
C PHE A 78 -4.12 9.34 11.72
N ASN A 79 -3.95 8.45 12.71
CA ASN A 79 -5.03 7.96 13.58
C ASN A 79 -6.23 7.39 12.81
N VAL A 80 -5.99 6.79 11.63
CA VAL A 80 -7.04 6.14 10.85
C VAL A 80 -7.39 4.81 11.52
N THR A 81 -8.66 4.62 11.87
CA THR A 81 -9.13 3.37 12.48
C THR A 81 -9.38 2.30 11.43
N SER A 82 -9.30 1.03 11.84
CA SER A 82 -9.63 -0.11 10.98
C SER A 82 -11.07 -0.04 10.46
N GLU A 83 -12.01 0.35 11.33
CA GLU A 83 -13.43 0.44 11.02
C GLU A 83 -13.69 1.59 10.02
N GLY A 84 -13.08 2.75 10.26
CA GLY A 84 -13.21 3.92 9.38
C GLY A 84 -12.63 3.65 7.99
N PHE A 85 -11.43 3.08 7.93
CA PHE A 85 -10.79 2.71 6.68
C PHE A 85 -11.62 1.66 5.91
N SER A 86 -12.02 0.58 6.59
CA SER A 86 -12.77 -0.52 5.95
C SER A 86 -14.12 -0.06 5.43
N LYS A 87 -14.83 0.81 6.17
CA LYS A 87 -16.11 1.39 5.72
C LYS A 87 -15.93 2.23 4.45
N ILE A 88 -14.94 3.12 4.42
CA ILE A 88 -14.68 3.98 3.25
C ILE A 88 -14.26 3.13 2.05
N TYR A 89 -13.38 2.15 2.27
CA TYR A 89 -12.96 1.21 1.23
C TYR A 89 -14.14 0.42 0.67
N LEU A 90 -15.00 -0.15 1.52
CA LEU A 90 -16.17 -0.92 1.09
C LEU A 90 -17.15 -0.07 0.28
N ASN A 91 -17.43 1.16 0.73
CA ASN A 91 -18.28 2.08 -0.02
C ASN A 91 -17.68 2.38 -1.41
N LYS A 92 -16.35 2.59 -1.47
CA LYS A 92 -15.65 2.80 -2.74
C LYS A 92 -15.70 1.57 -3.64
N TYR A 93 -15.54 0.38 -3.08
CA TYR A 93 -15.67 -0.89 -3.79
C TYR A 93 -17.07 -1.05 -4.40
N ILE A 94 -18.14 -0.89 -3.61
CA ILE A 94 -19.53 -0.98 -4.09
C ILE A 94 -19.76 0.04 -5.22
N SER A 95 -19.37 1.29 -5.02
CA SER A 95 -19.49 2.33 -6.06
C SER A 95 -18.72 2.00 -7.34
N ASN A 96 -17.58 1.30 -7.23
CA ASN A 96 -16.80 0.87 -8.39
C ASN A 96 -17.40 -0.36 -9.10
N MET A 97 -18.14 -1.22 -8.38
CA MET A 97 -18.85 -2.37 -8.98
C MET A 97 -20.02 -1.91 -9.86
N ASP A 98 -20.71 -0.85 -9.44
CA ASP A 98 -21.82 -0.26 -10.21
C ASP A 98 -21.32 0.73 -11.30
N ARG A 99 -20.00 0.84 -11.48
CA ARG A 99 -19.38 1.86 -12.33
C ARG A 99 -19.34 1.42 -13.79
N ASN A 100 -20.00 2.19 -14.66
CA ASN A 100 -19.83 2.05 -16.11
C ASN A 100 -18.61 2.87 -16.59
N TYR A 101 -17.45 2.21 -16.69
CA TYR A 101 -16.19 2.83 -17.07
C TYR A 101 -16.19 3.37 -18.51
N GLU A 102 -16.82 2.66 -19.45
CA GLU A 102 -16.89 3.09 -20.86
C GLU A 102 -17.66 4.40 -21.02
N ARG A 103 -18.80 4.52 -20.34
CA ARG A 103 -19.61 5.74 -20.37
C ARG A 103 -18.86 6.92 -19.76
N GLN A 104 -18.16 6.71 -18.66
CA GLN A 104 -17.37 7.78 -18.03
C GLN A 104 -16.18 8.21 -18.90
N TYR A 105 -15.49 7.25 -19.53
CA TYR A 105 -14.40 7.56 -20.45
C TYR A 105 -14.88 8.35 -21.67
N LYS A 106 -16.01 7.95 -22.27
CA LYS A 106 -16.65 8.70 -23.37
C LYS A 106 -17.02 10.13 -22.95
N ASN A 107 -17.59 10.31 -21.76
CA ASN A 107 -17.91 11.64 -21.22
C ASN A 107 -16.65 12.48 -20.93
N PHE A 108 -15.55 11.87 -20.50
CA PHE A 108 -14.29 12.57 -20.26
C PHE A 108 -13.66 13.08 -21.57
N ILE A 109 -13.69 12.28 -22.63
CA ILE A 109 -13.24 12.72 -23.96
C ILE A 109 -14.16 13.81 -24.52
N ALA A 110 -15.48 13.67 -24.37
CA ALA A 110 -16.44 14.63 -24.91
C ALA A 110 -16.44 16.00 -24.21
N ASN A 111 -15.96 16.07 -22.96
CA ASN A 111 -15.85 17.29 -22.16
C ASN A 111 -14.41 17.85 -22.10
N LYS A 112 -13.51 17.38 -22.98
CA LYS A 112 -12.17 17.90 -23.19
C LYS A 112 -12.12 18.70 -24.49
#